data_AF-A0A662U4K4-F1
#
_entry.id   AF-A0A662U4K4-F1
#
_cell.length_a   1.000
_cell.length_b   1.000
_cell.length_c   1.000
_cell.angle_alpha   90.00
_cell.angle_beta   90.00
_cell.angle_gamma   90.00
#
_symmetry.space_group_name_H-M   'P 1'
#
loop_
_entity.id
_entity.type
_entity.pdbx_description
1 polymer ?
#
loop_
_entity_poly.entity_id
_entity_poly.type
_entity_poly.pdbx_seq_one_letter_code
_entity_poly.pdbx_strand_id
1 'polypeptide(L)' 'MSTVISVRVPKWLKEKLEMYGVNIADVVRKKLLEELEKIEEEELEKQLEFLKKSLEKRLDPYELAKIIDEERKKR' A
#
# COMPACT_ATOMS: atom_id res chain seq x y z
N MET A 1 16.21 12.37 -5.49
CA MET A 1 15.84 13.07 -6.74
C MET A 1 14.36 13.43 -6.67
N SER A 2 13.94 14.57 -7.22
CA SER A 2 12.53 14.94 -7.34
C SER A 2 12.17 15.20 -8.80
N THR A 3 10.94 14.87 -9.19
CA THR A 3 10.39 15.11 -10.51
C THR A 3 9.22 16.08 -10.40
N VAL A 4 9.10 17.02 -11.34
CA VAL A 4 7.99 17.98 -11.37
C VAL A 4 6.81 17.36 -12.11
N ILE A 5 5.63 17.45 -11.49
CA ILE A 5 4.35 17.11 -12.10
C ILE A 5 3.52 18.39 -12.28
N SER A 6 2.97 18.60 -13.47
CA SER A 6 2.12 19.75 -13.78
C SER A 6 0.71 19.27 -14.09
N VAL A 7 -0.28 19.73 -13.32
CA VAL A 7 -1.68 19.35 -13.47
C VAL A 7 -2.53 20.61 -13.58
N ARG A 8 -3.48 20.61 -14.52
CA ARG A 8 -4.45 21.70 -14.65
C ARG A 8 -5.55 21.55 -13.61
N VAL A 9 -5.76 22.60 -12.81
CA VAL A 9 -6.83 22.65 -11.82
C VAL A 9 -7.69 23.91 -12.02
N PRO A 10 -8.97 23.91 -11.60
CA PRO A 10 -9.79 25.11 -11.62
C PRO A 10 -9.15 26.24 -10.80
N LYS A 11 -9.15 27.46 -11.36
CA LYS A 11 -8.52 28.64 -10.72
C LYS A 11 -9.05 28.90 -9.31
N TRP A 12 -10.38 28.83 -9.15
CA TRP A 12 -11.07 29.05 -7.87
C TRP A 12 -10.61 28.07 -6.78
N LEU A 13 -10.21 26.85 -7.14
CA LEU A 13 -9.78 25.83 -6.19
C LEU A 13 -8.42 26.19 -5.62
N LYS A 14 -7.47 26.52 -6.50
CA LYS A 14 -6.14 26.97 -6.10
C LYS A 14 -6.23 28.23 -5.23
N GLU A 15 -7.02 29.22 -5.65
CA GLU A 15 -7.22 30.46 -4.90
C GLU A 15 -7.81 30.20 -3.50
N LYS A 16 -8.83 29.33 -3.38
CA LYS A 16 -9.38 28.96 -2.06
C LYS A 16 -8.35 28.27 -1.17
N LEU A 17 -7.62 27.30 -1.70
CA LEU A 17 -6.61 26.58 -0.92
C LEU A 17 -5.49 27.51 -0.42
N GLU A 18 -5.06 28.44 -1.27
CA GLU A 18 -4.08 29.47 -0.89
C GLU A 18 -4.64 30.44 0.19
N MET A 19 -5.89 30.88 0.07
CA MET A 19 -6.54 31.72 1.11
C MET A 19 -6.60 31.04 2.47
N TYR A 20 -6.79 29.71 2.51
CA TYR A 20 -6.78 28.93 3.74
C TYR A 20 -5.37 28.53 4.21
N GLY A 21 -4.31 28.96 3.51
CA GLY A 21 -2.92 28.64 3.87
C GLY A 21 -2.55 27.17 3.65
N VAL A 22 -3.27 26.46 2.79
CA VAL A 22 -3.01 25.03 2.53
C VAL A 22 -1.77 24.87 1.66
N ASN A 23 -0.81 24.07 2.12
CA ASN A 23 0.32 23.67 1.28
C ASN A 23 -0.12 22.61 0.25
N ILE A 24 -0.46 23.07 -0.95
CA ILE A 24 -0.92 22.21 -2.06
C ILE A 24 0.12 21.13 -2.38
N ALA A 25 1.41 21.45 -2.33
CA ALA A 25 2.46 20.48 -2.66
C ALA A 25 2.51 19.32 -1.65
N ASP A 26 2.35 19.61 -0.36
CA ASP A 26 2.33 18.57 0.68
C ASP A 26 1.06 17.72 0.59
N VAL A 27 -0.09 18.34 0.32
CA VAL A 27 -1.36 17.61 0.12
C VAL A 27 -1.25 16.67 -1.07
N VAL A 28 -0.74 17.15 -2.21
CA VAL A 28 -0.57 16.33 -3.41
C VAL A 28 0.44 15.21 -3.16
N ARG A 29 1.59 15.51 -2.53
CA ARG A 29 2.60 14.49 -2.22
C ARG A 29 2.03 13.41 -1.31
N LYS A 30 1.38 13.79 -0.21
CA LYS A 30 0.77 12.85 0.73
C LYS A 30 -0.26 11.99 0.01
N LYS A 31 -1.11 12.62 -0.81
CA LYS A 31 -2.17 11.89 -1.50
C LYS A 31 -1.62 10.88 -2.52
N LEU A 32 -0.57 11.25 -3.26
CA LEU A 32 0.08 10.33 -4.19
C LEU A 32 0.72 9.13 -3.47
N LEU A 33 1.33 9.35 -2.30
CA LEU A 33 1.90 8.25 -1.49
C LEU A 33 0.81 7.32 -0.96
N GLU A 34 -0.28 7.87 -0.40
CA GLU A 34 -1.42 7.07 0.06
C GLU A 34 -2.04 6.22 -1.06
N GLU A 35 -2.17 6.77 -2.27
CA GLU A 35 -2.71 6.01 -3.40
C GLU A 35 -1.72 4.94 -3.88
N LEU A 36 -0.41 5.17 -3.79
CA LEU A 36 0.59 4.14 -4.09
C LEU A 36 0.55 3.00 -3.06
N GLU A 37 0.52 3.32 -1.77
CA GLU A 37 0.45 2.32 -0.68
C GLU A 37 -0.75 1.39 -0.88
N LYS A 38 -1.93 1.94 -1.22
CA LYS A 38 -3.12 1.12 -1.51
C LYS A 38 -2.92 0.19 -2.70
N ILE A 39 -2.32 0.67 -3.78
CA ILE A 39 -2.06 -0.16 -4.97
C ILE A 39 -1.10 -1.30 -4.60
N GLU A 40 -0.07 -1.01 -3.82
CA GLU A 40 0.90 -2.02 -3.35
C GLU A 40 0.23 -3.03 -2.41
N GLU A 41 -0.62 -2.59 -1.48
CA GLU A 41 -1.41 -3.46 -0.61
C GLU A 41 -2.32 -4.39 -1.41
N GLU A 42 -3.08 -3.85 -2.37
CA GLU A 42 -3.97 -4.66 -3.23
C GLU A 42 -3.17 -5.69 -4.06
N GLU A 43 -1.97 -5.34 -4.51
CA GLU A 43 -1.10 -6.25 -5.26
C GLU A 43 -0.56 -7.36 -4.35
N LEU A 44 -0.13 -7.02 -3.13
CA LEU A 44 0.31 -8.00 -2.14
C LEU A 44 -0.81 -8.95 -1.74
N GLU A 45 -2.04 -8.45 -1.55
CA GLU A 45 -3.22 -9.29 -1.28
C GLU A 45 -3.48 -10.27 -2.43
N LYS A 46 -3.41 -9.81 -3.68
CA LYS A 46 -3.57 -10.68 -4.86
C LYS A 46 -2.50 -11.78 -4.92
N GLN A 47 -1.25 -11.42 -4.65
CA GLN A 47 -0.14 -12.37 -4.63
C GLN A 47 -0.31 -13.40 -3.51
N LEU A 48 -0.71 -12.96 -2.31
CA LEU A 48 -0.95 -13.82 -1.16
C LEU A 48 -2.10 -14.78 -1.42
N GLU A 49 -3.19 -14.30 -2.00
CA GLU A 49 -4.34 -15.13 -2.38
C GLU A 49 -3.98 -16.15 -3.46
N PHE A 50 -3.18 -15.76 -4.46
CA PHE A 50 -2.66 -16.67 -5.48
C PHE A 50 -1.79 -17.79 -4.87
N LEU A 51 -0.87 -17.42 -3.97
CA LEU A 51 -0.02 -18.37 -3.24
C LEU A 51 -0.85 -19.31 -2.38
N LYS A 52 -1.81 -18.77 -1.63
CA LYS A 52 -2.72 -19.54 -0.78
C LYS A 52 -3.45 -20.60 -1.60
N LYS A 53 -4.10 -20.21 -2.70
CA LYS A 53 -4.79 -21.16 -3.61
C LYS A 53 -3.87 -22.22 -4.19
N SER A 54 -2.64 -21.83 -4.52
CA SER A 54 -1.64 -22.76 -5.10
C SER A 54 -1.15 -23.78 -4.07
N LEU A 55 -1.06 -23.38 -2.80
CA LEU A 55 -0.51 -24.17 -1.71
C LEU A 55 -1.55 -24.91 -0.87
N GLU A 56 -2.82 -24.49 -0.89
CA GLU A 56 -3.94 -25.08 -0.12
C GLU A 56 -4.10 -26.59 -0.37
N LYS A 57 -3.74 -27.05 -1.58
CA LYS A 57 -3.78 -28.49 -1.92
C LYS A 57 -2.51 -29.27 -1.57
N ARG A 58 -1.46 -28.57 -1.13
CA ARG A 58 -0.11 -29.14 -0.89
C ARG A 58 0.34 -29.03 0.57
N LEU A 59 -0.32 -28.21 1.38
CA LEU A 59 0.03 -27.97 2.77
C LEU A 59 -1.08 -28.50 3.69
N ASP A 60 -0.74 -29.46 4.55
CA ASP A 60 -1.58 -29.84 5.68
C ASP A 60 -1.43 -28.78 6.79
N PRO A 61 -2.53 -28.12 7.22
CA PRO A 61 -2.50 -27.16 8.32
C PRO A 61 -1.84 -27.70 9.60
N TYR A 62 -1.96 -29.00 9.88
CA TYR A 62 -1.37 -29.59 11.08
C TYR A 62 0.16 -29.69 11.00
N GLU A 63 0.70 -30.13 9.85
CA GLU A 63 2.14 -30.14 9.60
C GLU A 63 2.72 -28.73 9.62
N LEU A 64 2.01 -27.76 9.03
CA LEU A 64 2.44 -26.36 9.02
C LEU A 64 2.52 -25.79 10.45
N ALA A 65 1.50 -26.05 11.27
CA ALA A 65 1.47 -25.61 12.67
C ALA A 65 2.60 -26.23 13.48
N LYS A 66 2.90 -27.52 13.27
CA LYS A 66 4.01 -28.21 13.94
C LYS A 66 5.36 -27.59 13.60
N ILE A 67 5.62 -27.28 12.32
CA ILE A 67 6.86 -26.62 11.88
C ILE A 67 7.01 -25.24 12.53
N ILE A 68 5.92 -24.45 12.59
CA ILE A 68 5.93 -23.12 13.22
C ILE A 68 6.24 -23.20 14.72
N ASP A 69 5.63 -24.16 15.43
CA ASP A 69 5.87 -24.37 16.86
C ASP A 69 7.30 -24.84 17.16
N GLU A 70 7.87 -25.69 16.30
CA GLU A 70 9.26 -26.13 16.41
C GLU A 70 10.25 -24.98 16.18
N GLU A 71 10.00 -24.09 15.22
CA GLU A 71 10.78 -22.87 14.99
C GLU A 71 10.69 -21.89 16.17
N ARG A 72 9.49 -21.64 16.70
CA ARG A 72 9.28 -20.72 17.82
C ARG A 72 9.98 -21.17 19.11
N LYS A 73 10.13 -22.47 19.33
CA LYS A 73 10.86 -23.02 20.49
C LYS A 73 12.38 -22.95 20.36
N LYS A 74 12.91 -22.78 19.15
CA LYS A 74 14.35 -22.65 18.89
C LYS A 74 14.87 -21.20 19.03
N ARG A 75 13.97 -20.23 19.10
CA ARG A 75 14.27 -18.80 19.18
C ARG A 75 14.10 -18.29 20.60
#